data_AF-A0A1M4ZX47-F1
#
_entry.id   AF-A0A1M4ZX47-F1
#
_cell.length_a   1.000
_cell.length_b   1.000
_cell.length_c   1.000
_cell.angle_alpha   90.00
_cell.angle_beta   90.00
_cell.angle_gamma   90.00
#
_symmetry.space_group_name_H-M   'P 1'
#
loop_
_entity.id
_entity.type
_entity.pdbx_description
1 polymer ?
#
loop_
_entity_poly.entity_id
_entity_poly.type
_entity_poly.pdbx_seq_one_letter_code
_entity_poly.pdbx_strand_id
1 'polypeptide(L)'
;MLKLAKYLKPYTAMIIMAILFIFVQAMSDLSLPDYMSNIVNKGIQQGGIVNAVPKAVRKSQMDKLTLFMNPEERAEVLKDYKLIDKSSVDYDKYMKDYPRHFSLLPALKEPKLTLKKDLLNLMARRYRRT
;
A
#
# COMPACT_ATOMS: atom_id res chain seq x y z
N MET A 1 -6.54 -46.68 -31.90
CA MET A 1 -6.48 -45.33 -31.30
C MET A 1 -5.06 -44.76 -31.17
N LEU A 2 -3.99 -45.55 -31.00
CA LEU A 2 -2.60 -45.03 -30.86
C LEU A 2 -2.02 -44.35 -32.12
N LYS A 3 -2.55 -44.64 -33.32
CA LYS A 3 -2.11 -43.98 -34.57
C LYS A 3 -2.42 -42.47 -34.59
N LEU A 4 -3.48 -42.04 -33.91
CA LEU A 4 -3.87 -40.63 -33.83
C LEU A 4 -2.90 -39.78 -33.01
N ALA A 5 -2.33 -40.35 -31.94
CA ALA A 5 -1.33 -39.69 -31.11
C ALA A 5 -0.06 -39.29 -31.90
N LYS A 6 0.26 -40.01 -32.99
CA LYS A 6 1.38 -39.69 -33.87
C LYS A 6 1.17 -38.38 -34.64
N TYR A 7 -0.07 -38.00 -34.92
CA TYR A 7 -0.43 -36.75 -35.59
C TYR A 7 -0.50 -35.54 -34.63
N LEU A 8 -0.63 -35.77 -33.31
CA LEU A 8 -0.54 -34.70 -32.29
C LEU A 8 0.92 -34.32 -31.95
N LYS A 9 1.88 -35.19 -32.26
CA LYS A 9 3.31 -34.99 -31.97
C LYS A 9 3.89 -33.65 -32.51
N PRO A 10 3.63 -33.21 -33.76
CA PRO A 10 4.12 -31.91 -34.22
C PRO A 10 3.45 -30.70 -33.54
N TYR A 11 2.22 -30.87 -33.03
CA TYR A 11 1.46 -29.79 -32.38
C TYR A 11 1.61 -29.76 -30.86
N THR A 12 2.47 -30.62 -30.29
CA THR A 12 2.62 -30.74 -28.83
C THR A 12 3.05 -29.42 -28.19
N ALA A 13 3.90 -28.64 -28.87
CA ALA A 13 4.28 -27.30 -28.40
C ALA A 13 3.08 -26.34 -28.34
N MET A 14 2.21 -26.34 -29.35
CA MET A 14 0.99 -25.52 -29.36
C MET A 14 0.00 -25.94 -28.28
N ILE A 15 -0.12 -27.25 -28.01
CA ILE A 15 -0.97 -27.79 -26.95
C ILE A 15 -0.45 -27.34 -25.57
N ILE A 16 0.86 -27.44 -25.32
CA ILE A 16 1.45 -26.96 -24.07
C ILE A 16 1.24 -25.45 -23.91
N MET A 17 1.44 -24.69 -24.99
CA MET A 17 1.18 -23.25 -24.99
C MET A 17 -0.29 -22.96 -24.63
N ALA A 18 -1.24 -23.63 -25.26
CA ALA A 18 -2.67 -23.46 -24.97
C ALA A 18 -2.99 -23.76 -23.50
N ILE A 19 -2.42 -24.83 -22.93
CA ILE A 19 -2.57 -25.16 -21.51
C ILE A 19 -2.04 -24.02 -20.64
N LEU A 20 -0.85 -23.48 -20.93
CA LEU A 20 -0.30 -22.33 -20.21
C LEU A 20 -1.21 -21.10 -20.28
N PHE A 21 -1.76 -20.79 -21.46
CA PHE A 21 -2.70 -19.68 -21.63
C PHE A 21 -3.96 -19.85 -20.79
N ILE A 22 -4.51 -21.07 -20.70
CA ILE A 22 -5.67 -21.36 -19.85
C ILE A 22 -5.33 -21.15 -18.37
N PHE A 23 -4.13 -21.51 -17.93
CA PHE A 23 -3.69 -21.23 -16.55
C PHE A 23 -3.58 -19.73 -16.28
N VAL A 24 -3.01 -18.95 -17.20
CA VAL A 24 -2.93 -17.49 -17.06
C VAL A 24 -4.33 -16.87 -17.02
N GLN A 25 -5.24 -17.34 -17.87
CA GLN A 25 -6.64 -16.91 -17.86
C GLN A 25 -7.29 -17.21 -16.50
N ALA A 26 -7.18 -18.44 -16.01
CA ALA A 26 -7.77 -18.83 -14.73
C ALA A 26 -7.19 -18.04 -13.53
N MET A 27 -5.88 -17.76 -13.52
CA MET A 27 -5.25 -16.91 -12.51
C MET A 27 -5.76 -15.47 -12.59
N SER A 28 -5.98 -14.96 -13.79
CA SER A 28 -6.52 -13.62 -14.01
C SER A 28 -7.95 -13.51 -13.49
N ASP A 29 -8.81 -14.49 -13.80
CA ASP A 29 -10.19 -14.55 -13.35
C ASP A 29 -10.29 -14.65 -11.81
N LEU A 30 -9.37 -15.41 -11.18
CA LEU A 30 -9.31 -15.51 -9.72
C LEU A 30 -8.84 -14.21 -9.04
N SER A 31 -8.00 -13.40 -9.73
CA SER A 31 -7.50 -12.12 -9.22
C SER A 31 -8.48 -10.94 -9.40
N LEU A 32 -9.47 -11.09 -10.29
CA LEU A 32 -10.44 -10.03 -10.59
C LEU A 32 -11.27 -9.59 -9.37
N PRO A 33 -11.81 -10.49 -8.52
CA PRO A 33 -12.50 -10.11 -7.29
C PRO A 33 -11.60 -9.33 -6.32
N ASP A 34 -10.32 -9.69 -6.22
CA ASP A 34 -9.36 -9.00 -5.36
C ASP A 34 -9.12 -7.56 -5.84
N TYR A 35 -9.00 -7.34 -7.15
CA TYR A 35 -8.90 -5.99 -7.70
C TYR A 35 -10.16 -5.17 -7.43
N MET A 36 -11.34 -5.79 -7.61
CA MET A 36 -12.62 -5.14 -7.29
C MET A 36 -12.70 -4.75 -5.80
N SER A 37 -12.36 -5.67 -4.90
CA SER A 37 -12.31 -5.44 -3.46
C SER A 37 -11.37 -4.27 -3.11
N ASN A 38 -10.20 -4.21 -3.74
CA ASN A 38 -9.27 -3.10 -3.54
C ASN A 38 -9.81 -1.77 -4.06
N ILE A 39 -10.42 -1.72 -5.24
CA ILE A 39 -11.01 -0.48 -5.80
C ILE A 39 -12.11 0.05 -4.88
N VAL A 40 -12.98 -0.82 -4.39
CA VAL A 40 -14.08 -0.40 -3.52
C VAL A 40 -13.55 -0.04 -2.13
N ASN A 41 -12.79 -0.91 -1.47
CA ASN A 41 -12.36 -0.69 -0.09
C ASN A 41 -11.33 0.44 0.03
N LYS A 42 -10.30 0.44 -0.81
CA LYS A 42 -9.22 1.43 -0.74
C LYS A 42 -9.54 2.70 -1.54
N GLY A 43 -10.24 2.55 -2.67
CA GLY A 43 -10.61 3.68 -3.53
C GLY A 43 -11.85 4.41 -3.03
N ILE A 44 -13.02 3.78 -3.14
CA ILE A 44 -14.31 4.44 -2.86
C ILE A 44 -14.55 4.62 -1.36
N GLN A 45 -14.48 3.55 -0.57
CA GLN A 45 -14.81 3.60 0.87
C GLN A 45 -13.78 4.38 1.68
N GLN A 46 -12.48 4.22 1.38
CA GLN A 46 -11.39 4.91 2.08
C GLN A 46 -10.90 6.17 1.34
N GLY A 47 -11.56 6.59 0.26
CA GLY A 47 -11.21 7.80 -0.49
C GLY A 47 -9.78 7.83 -1.07
N GLY A 48 -9.21 6.65 -1.38
CA GLY A 48 -7.83 6.52 -1.85
C GLY A 48 -6.78 6.34 -0.74
N ILE A 49 -7.20 6.28 0.53
CA ILE A 49 -6.30 6.09 1.67
C ILE A 49 -5.99 4.60 1.84
N VAL A 50 -4.94 4.12 1.16
CA VAL A 50 -4.52 2.70 1.23
C VAL A 50 -3.90 2.32 2.58
N ASN A 51 -3.34 3.29 3.31
CA ASN A 51 -2.67 3.07 4.58
C ASN A 51 -3.28 3.99 5.65
N ALA A 52 -3.61 3.43 6.82
CA ALA A 52 -4.16 4.18 7.96
C ALA A 52 -3.27 5.35 8.42
N VAL A 53 -1.97 5.27 8.12
CA VAL A 53 -0.99 6.31 8.42
C VAL A 53 -0.24 6.67 7.13
N PRO A 54 -0.33 7.92 6.67
CA PRO A 54 0.41 8.37 5.48
C PRO A 54 1.92 8.31 5.72
N LYS A 55 2.65 7.73 4.75
CA LYS A 55 4.12 7.62 4.77
C LYS A 55 4.83 8.99 4.69
N ALA A 56 4.15 9.98 4.12
CA ALA A 56 4.62 11.34 3.95
C ALA A 56 3.45 12.30 4.17
N VAL A 57 3.65 13.35 4.97
CA VAL A 57 2.63 14.37 5.23
C VAL A 57 3.24 15.75 5.02
N ARG A 58 2.46 16.69 4.50
CA ARG A 58 2.90 18.08 4.36
C ARG A 58 2.88 18.78 5.71
N LYS A 59 3.81 19.72 5.97
CA LYS A 59 3.82 20.53 7.22
C LYS A 59 2.44 21.07 7.56
N SER A 60 1.83 21.75 6.59
CA SER A 60 0.55 22.42 6.75
C SER A 60 -0.61 21.45 7.03
N GLN A 61 -0.48 20.18 6.61
CA GLN A 61 -1.46 19.14 6.92
C GLN A 61 -1.19 18.52 8.28
N MET A 62 0.09 18.34 8.66
CA MET A 62 0.49 17.90 10.00
C MET A 62 0.10 18.93 11.06
N ASP A 63 0.31 20.22 10.80
CA ASP A 63 -0.08 21.31 11.70
C ASP A 63 -1.60 21.29 11.94
N LYS A 64 -2.40 21.12 10.87
CA LYS A 64 -3.85 20.94 10.98
C LYS A 64 -4.23 19.68 11.77
N LEU A 65 -3.51 18.58 11.56
CA LEU A 65 -3.75 17.33 12.27
C LEU A 65 -3.45 17.47 13.77
N THR A 66 -2.39 18.20 14.12
CA THR A 66 -2.03 18.46 15.53
C THR A 66 -3.02 19.35 16.28
N LEU A 67 -3.91 20.07 15.58
CA LEU A 67 -5.01 20.83 16.20
C LEU A 67 -6.12 19.91 16.75
N PHE A 68 -6.24 18.70 16.22
CA PHE A 68 -7.25 17.71 16.65
C PHE A 68 -6.67 16.62 17.56
N MET A 69 -5.38 16.72 17.92
CA MET A 69 -4.67 15.75 18.76
C MET A 69 -4.53 16.25 20.19
N ASN A 70 -4.53 15.33 21.15
CA ASN A 70 -4.19 15.66 22.53
C ASN A 70 -2.69 15.96 22.68
N PRO A 71 -2.27 16.69 23.74
CA PRO A 71 -0.86 17.04 23.96
C PRO A 71 0.08 15.83 24.02
N GLU A 72 -0.42 14.71 24.57
CA GLU A 72 0.29 13.43 24.70
C GLU A 72 0.48 12.75 23.33
N GLU A 73 -0.59 12.69 22.52
CA GLU A 73 -0.58 12.11 21.16
C GLU A 73 0.33 12.91 20.22
N ARG A 74 0.32 14.25 20.35
CA ARG A 74 1.19 15.14 19.57
C ARG A 74 2.68 14.84 19.84
N ALA A 75 3.05 14.60 21.09
CA ALA A 75 4.44 14.29 21.44
C ALA A 75 4.89 12.93 20.88
N GLU A 76 3.99 11.94 20.86
CA GLU A 76 4.24 10.62 20.29
C GLU A 76 4.40 10.69 18.76
N VAL A 77 3.51 11.40 18.07
CA VAL A 77 3.57 11.61 16.62
C VAL A 77 4.83 12.39 16.24
N LEU A 78 5.17 13.49 16.91
CA LEU A 78 6.37 14.27 16.58
C LEU A 78 7.69 13.53 16.84
N LYS A 79 7.70 12.55 17.76
CA LYS A 79 8.86 11.65 17.97
C LYS A 79 9.07 10.70 16.78
N ASP A 80 7.98 10.31 16.14
CA ASP A 80 7.97 9.37 15.01
C ASP A 80 7.89 10.04 13.63
N TYR A 81 7.85 11.37 13.53
CA TYR A 81 7.97 12.10 12.27
C TYR A 81 9.20 13.02 12.27
N LYS A 82 10.05 12.93 11.25
CA LYS A 82 11.20 13.83 11.07
C LYS A 82 10.88 14.87 9.99
N LEU A 83 11.20 16.13 10.26
CA LEU A 83 11.10 17.17 9.25
C LEU A 83 12.28 17.06 8.27
N ILE A 84 11.99 16.88 6.99
CA ILE A 84 12.98 16.89 5.91
C ILE A 84 12.85 18.21 5.13
N ASP A 85 13.92 19.00 5.10
CA ASP A 85 14.01 20.24 4.34
C ASP A 85 15.08 20.11 3.24
N LYS A 86 15.18 21.11 2.36
CA LYS A 86 16.16 21.23 1.26
C LYS A 86 17.63 21.07 1.70
N SER A 87 17.91 21.24 2.99
CA SER A 87 19.24 21.11 3.59
C SER A 87 19.54 19.70 4.13
N SER A 88 18.60 18.75 4.05
CA SER A 88 18.78 17.39 4.56
C SER A 88 19.47 16.51 3.54
N VAL A 89 20.47 15.74 3.98
CA VAL A 89 21.28 14.82 3.14
C VAL A 89 20.43 13.79 2.38
N ASP A 90 19.24 13.46 2.90
CA ASP A 90 18.31 12.51 2.28
C ASP A 90 17.34 13.12 1.25
N TYR A 91 17.42 14.43 0.98
CA TYR A 91 16.49 15.15 0.10
C TYR A 91 16.42 14.57 -1.31
N ASP A 92 17.58 14.25 -1.91
CA ASP A 92 17.67 13.69 -3.25
C ASP A 92 17.03 12.29 -3.38
N LYS A 93 17.08 11.49 -2.30
CA LYS A 93 16.50 10.15 -2.26
C LYS A 93 14.97 10.20 -2.30
N TYR A 94 14.36 11.09 -1.52
CA TYR A 94 12.91 11.25 -1.48
C TYR A 94 12.34 12.00 -2.71
N MET A 95 13.17 12.78 -3.41
CA MET A 95 12.79 13.44 -4.65
C MET A 95 12.52 12.45 -5.79
N LYS A 96 13.26 11.34 -5.84
CA LYS A 96 13.12 10.30 -6.86
C LYS A 96 11.82 9.51 -6.72
N ASP A 97 11.41 9.23 -5.48
CA ASP A 97 10.21 8.46 -5.19
C ASP A 97 8.92 9.30 -5.21
N TYR A 98 9.01 10.63 -5.01
CA TYR A 98 7.85 11.54 -4.94
C TYR A 98 8.01 12.84 -5.79
N PRO A 99 8.18 12.75 -7.12
CA PRO A 99 8.52 13.89 -7.97
C PRO A 99 7.41 14.96 -8.14
N ARG A 100 6.12 14.63 -7.94
CA ARG A 100 4.98 15.56 -8.16
C ARG A 100 4.49 16.34 -6.92
N HIS A 101 5.13 16.18 -5.76
CA HIS A 101 4.69 16.82 -4.50
C HIS A 101 5.82 17.43 -3.67
N PHE A 102 6.81 18.02 -4.34
CA PHE A 102 8.12 18.26 -3.74
C PHE A 102 8.31 19.62 -3.00
N SER A 103 7.31 20.51 -3.00
CA SER A 103 7.46 21.83 -2.35
C SER A 103 7.16 21.85 -0.85
N LEU A 104 6.65 20.76 -0.25
CA LEU A 104 6.06 20.79 1.10
C LEU A 104 6.33 19.51 1.93
N LEU A 105 7.55 18.96 1.93
CA LEU A 105 7.88 17.68 2.60
C LEU A 105 8.60 17.75 3.96
N PRO A 106 8.26 18.62 4.92
CA PRO A 106 8.89 18.55 6.23
C PRO A 106 8.22 17.51 7.13
N ALA A 107 7.65 16.40 6.68
CA ALA A 107 7.32 15.29 7.59
C ALA A 107 7.39 13.97 6.84
N LEU A 108 8.61 13.44 6.76
CA LEU A 108 8.92 12.16 6.16
C LEU A 108 9.50 11.26 7.25
N LYS A 109 8.71 10.28 7.67
CA LYS A 109 9.24 9.06 8.25
C LYS A 109 8.24 7.96 7.95
N GLU A 110 8.75 6.83 7.48
CA GLU A 110 7.95 5.63 7.36
C GLU A 110 7.33 5.31 8.72
N PRO A 111 6.02 4.99 8.79
CA PRO A 111 5.41 4.59 10.04
C PRO A 111 6.18 3.37 10.56
N LYS A 112 6.83 3.52 11.72
CA LYS A 112 7.46 2.38 12.38
C LYS A 112 6.39 1.31 12.59
N LEU A 113 6.75 0.06 12.28
CA LEU A 113 5.92 -1.14 12.37
C LEU A 113 5.25 -1.33 13.76
N THR A 114 5.72 -0.62 14.79
CA THR A 114 5.14 -0.54 16.14
C THR A 114 3.78 0.16 16.18
N LEU A 115 3.59 1.26 15.45
CA LEU A 115 2.33 2.03 15.46
C LEU A 115 1.14 1.20 14.96
N LYS A 116 1.39 0.29 13.99
CA LYS A 116 0.37 -0.63 13.47
C LYS A 116 -0.05 -1.67 14.51
N LYS A 117 0.85 -2.12 15.38
CA LYS A 117 0.56 -3.06 16.47
C LYS A 117 -0.09 -2.36 17.66
N ASP A 118 0.37 -1.16 17.99
CA ASP A 118 -0.15 -0.39 19.13
C ASP A 118 -1.56 0.16 18.86
N LEU A 119 -1.86 0.60 17.64
CA LEU A 119 -3.23 0.96 17.24
C LEU A 119 -4.17 -0.25 17.18
N LEU A 120 -3.67 -1.42 16.75
CA LEU A 120 -4.47 -2.65 16.75
C LEU A 120 -4.78 -3.09 18.19
N ASN A 121 -3.81 -2.96 19.10
CA ASN A 121 -3.98 -3.23 20.51
C ASN A 121 -4.87 -2.19 21.22
N LEU A 122 -4.83 -0.92 20.82
CA LEU A 122 -5.71 0.14 21.34
C LEU A 122 -7.16 -0.08 20.89
N MET A 123 -7.36 -0.42 19.61
CA MET A 123 -8.68 -0.78 19.08
C MET A 123 -9.22 -2.08 19.70
N ALA A 124 -8.38 -3.10 19.88
CA ALA A 124 -8.77 -4.35 20.53
C ALA A 124 -9.13 -4.17 22.02
N ARG A 125 -8.49 -3.24 22.73
CA ARG A 125 -8.87 -2.89 24.12
C ARG A 125 -10.20 -2.14 24.19
N ARG A 126 -10.52 -1.30 23.21
CA ARG A 126 -11.80 -0.58 23.16
C ARG A 126 -12.98 -1.51 22.87
N TYR A 127 -12.80 -2.48 21.97
CA TYR A 127 -13.83 -3.46 21.63
C TYR A 127 -14.13 -4.44 22.77
N ARG A 128 -13.15 -4.71 23.64
CA ARG A 128 -13.32 -5.61 24.80
C ARG A 128 -14.01 -4.97 26.01
N ARG A 129 -14.39 -3.68 25.93
CA ARG A 129 -15.10 -2.93 26.99
C ARG A 129 -16.58 -2.65 26.67
N THR A 130 -17.07 -3.13 25.53
CA THR A 130 -18.50 -3.16 25.16
C THR A 130 -18.96 -4.60 25.08
#